data_AF-Q497M6-F1
#
_entry.id   AF-Q497M6-F1
#
_cell.length_a   1.000
_cell.length_b   1.000
_cell.length_c   1.000
_cell.angle_alpha   90.00
_cell.angle_beta   90.00
_cell.angle_gamma   90.00
#
_symmetry.space_group_name_H-M   'P 1'
#
loop_
_entity.id
_entity.type
_entity.pdbx_description
1 polymer ?
#
loop_
_entity_poly.entity_id
_entity_poly.type
_entity_poly.pdbx_seq_one_letter_code
_entity_poly.pdbx_strand_id
1 'polypeptide(L)'
;MAEYEFMYIHSLAEHYLQYVLQVPAFESAPSKACRVLQRVAFSVQKEVEKNLKSYLDDFHVESIDTARIIFNQVMEKEFEDGIINWGRIVTIFAFGGVLLKKLPQEQIALDVGAYKQVSSFVAEFIINNTGEWIRRNGGWEDGFIKKFEPKSGWLTFLQMTGQFWEMLFLLK
;
A
#
# COMPACT_ATOMS: atom_id res chain seq x y z
N MET A 1 6.03 17.54 14.42
CA MET A 1 6.36 17.17 13.02
C MET A 1 5.98 15.71 12.75
N ALA A 2 6.49 14.75 13.52
CA ALA A 2 6.16 13.33 13.34
C ALA A 2 4.66 12.99 13.43
N GLU A 3 3.91 13.59 14.35
CA GLU A 3 2.47 13.35 14.49
C GLU A 3 1.67 13.81 13.25
N TYR A 4 1.98 14.98 12.70
CA TYR A 4 1.36 15.45 11.45
C TYR A 4 1.75 14.57 10.25
N GLU A 5 3.00 14.13 10.17
CA GLU A 5 3.44 13.16 9.15
C GLU A 5 2.66 11.85 9.28
N PHE A 6 2.44 11.37 10.52
CA PHE A 6 1.63 10.19 10.80
C PHE A 6 0.20 10.33 10.34
N MET A 7 -0.48 11.40 10.76
CA MET A 7 -1.87 11.64 10.38
C MET A 7 -2.05 11.74 8.86
N TYR A 8 -1.10 12.37 8.17
CA TYR A 8 -1.15 12.49 6.71
C TYR A 8 -0.98 11.13 6.01
N ILE A 9 0.01 10.33 6.41
CA ILE A 9 0.25 9.01 5.82
C ILE A 9 -0.90 8.04 6.15
N HIS A 10 -1.40 8.09 7.39
CA HIS A 10 -2.58 7.33 7.80
C HIS A 10 -3.79 7.69 6.92
N SER A 11 -4.04 8.98 6.70
CA SER A 11 -5.11 9.44 5.81
C SER A 11 -4.94 8.94 4.37
N LEU A 12 -3.72 8.90 3.83
CA LEU A 12 -3.47 8.31 2.50
C LEU A 12 -3.80 6.81 2.47
N ALA A 13 -3.38 6.06 3.49
CA ALA A 13 -3.65 4.63 3.58
C ALA A 13 -5.15 4.35 3.74
N GLU A 14 -5.82 5.09 4.62
CA GLU A 14 -7.27 4.96 4.86
C GLU A 14 -8.08 5.24 3.58
N HIS A 15 -7.81 6.35 2.89
CA HIS A 15 -8.49 6.67 1.62
C HIS A 15 -8.19 5.66 0.50
N TYR A 16 -7.00 5.06 0.48
CA TYR A 16 -6.69 4.00 -0.47
C TYR A 16 -7.52 2.75 -0.19
N LEU A 17 -7.61 2.34 1.07
CA LEU A 17 -8.31 1.12 1.47
C LEU A 17 -9.84 1.27 1.36
N GLN A 18 -10.38 2.46 1.64
CA GLN A 18 -11.77 2.80 1.32
C GLN A 18 -12.05 2.68 -0.18
N TYR A 19 -11.13 3.18 -1.03
CA TYR A 19 -11.23 3.04 -2.49
C TYR A 19 -11.20 1.57 -2.95
N VAL A 20 -10.35 0.73 -2.33
CA VAL A 20 -10.29 -0.72 -2.60
C VAL A 20 -11.61 -1.41 -2.28
N LEU A 21 -12.26 -1.05 -1.17
CA LEU A 21 -13.56 -1.60 -0.75
C LEU A 21 -14.77 -0.93 -1.42
N GLN A 22 -14.56 0.09 -2.27
CA GLN A 22 -15.62 0.90 -2.87
C GLN A 22 -16.55 1.58 -1.84
N VAL A 23 -16.02 1.88 -0.64
CA VAL A 23 -16.75 2.59 0.40
C VAL A 23 -16.74 4.09 0.09
N PRO A 24 -17.88 4.80 0.15
CA PRO A 24 -17.91 6.24 -0.01
C PRO A 24 -16.99 6.92 1.03
N ALA A 25 -16.11 7.81 0.58
CA ALA A 25 -15.32 8.63 1.49
C ALA A 25 -16.28 9.52 2.29
N PHE A 26 -16.19 9.47 3.62
CA PHE A 26 -17.04 10.27 4.51
C PHE A 26 -16.54 11.73 4.65
N GLU A 27 -15.35 12.03 4.12
CA GLU A 27 -14.68 13.33 4.29
C GLU A 27 -14.41 14.02 2.94
N SER A 28 -13.93 15.28 3.02
CA SER A 28 -13.67 16.17 1.87
C SER A 28 -12.95 15.50 0.70
N ALA A 29 -13.12 16.05 -0.51
CA ALA A 29 -12.54 15.50 -1.73
C ALA A 29 -11.05 15.10 -1.56
N PRO A 30 -10.64 13.89 -1.99
CA PRO A 30 -9.31 13.36 -1.74
C PRO A 30 -8.23 14.28 -2.32
N SER A 31 -7.09 14.42 -1.63
CA SER A 31 -5.97 15.25 -2.10
C SER A 31 -5.44 14.80 -3.47
N LYS A 32 -4.67 15.66 -4.16
CA LYS A 32 -4.04 15.27 -5.44
C LYS A 32 -3.12 14.05 -5.26
N ALA A 33 -2.36 13.99 -4.16
CA ALA A 33 -1.54 12.84 -3.81
C ALA A 33 -2.38 11.56 -3.67
N CYS A 34 -3.51 11.64 -2.95
CA CYS A 34 -4.43 10.53 -2.77
C CYS A 34 -4.96 10.00 -4.11
N ARG A 35 -5.40 10.87 -5.02
CA ARG A 35 -5.87 10.43 -6.36
C ARG A 35 -4.79 9.75 -7.19
N VAL A 36 -3.57 10.27 -7.16
CA VAL A 36 -2.43 9.66 -7.88
C VAL A 36 -2.09 8.30 -7.25
N LEU A 37 -2.07 8.22 -5.92
CA LEU A 37 -1.81 7.01 -5.16
C LEU A 37 -2.85 5.93 -5.47
N GLN A 38 -4.14 6.24 -5.37
CA GLN A 38 -5.23 5.32 -5.70
C GLN A 38 -5.05 4.72 -7.10
N ARG A 39 -4.77 5.54 -8.11
CA ARG A 39 -4.58 5.05 -9.48
C ARG A 39 -3.38 4.10 -9.59
N VAL A 40 -2.22 4.48 -9.06
CA VAL A 40 -0.98 3.71 -9.24
C VAL A 40 -0.99 2.46 -8.37
N ALA A 41 -1.30 2.57 -7.08
CA ALA A 41 -1.36 1.46 -6.15
C ALA A 41 -2.43 0.43 -6.54
N PHE A 42 -3.60 0.88 -7.01
CA PHE A 42 -4.63 -0.06 -7.48
C PHE A 42 -4.22 -0.79 -8.77
N SER A 43 -3.48 -0.13 -9.66
CA SER A 43 -2.89 -0.79 -10.83
C SER A 43 -1.88 -1.86 -10.43
N VAL A 44 -1.02 -1.56 -9.45
CA VAL A 44 -0.04 -2.52 -8.90
C VAL A 44 -0.77 -3.68 -8.20
N GLN A 45 -1.76 -3.38 -7.36
CA GLN A 45 -2.56 -4.39 -6.66
C GLN A 45 -3.22 -5.37 -7.64
N LYS A 46 -3.82 -4.88 -8.72
CA LYS A 46 -4.44 -5.74 -9.74
C LYS A 46 -3.43 -6.69 -10.39
N GLU A 47 -2.22 -6.19 -10.68
CA GLU A 47 -1.18 -7.02 -11.28
C GLU A 47 -0.68 -8.10 -10.29
N VAL A 48 -0.53 -7.73 -9.01
CA VAL A 48 -0.21 -8.67 -7.93
C VAL A 48 -1.29 -9.75 -7.79
N GLU A 49 -2.56 -9.34 -7.68
CA GLU A 49 -3.71 -10.26 -7.55
C GLU A 49 -3.81 -11.22 -8.75
N LYS A 50 -3.56 -10.73 -9.96
CA LYS A 50 -3.61 -11.53 -11.18
C LYS A 50 -2.50 -12.58 -11.21
N ASN A 51 -1.26 -12.17 -10.94
CA ASN A 51 -0.09 -13.03 -11.12
C ASN A 51 0.14 -13.97 -9.93
N LEU A 52 -0.34 -13.62 -8.73
CA LEU A 52 -0.31 -14.49 -7.54
C LEU A 52 -1.63 -15.21 -7.30
N LYS A 53 -2.55 -15.22 -8.26
CA LYS A 53 -3.90 -15.74 -8.06
C LYS A 53 -3.93 -17.11 -7.37
N SER A 54 -3.14 -18.08 -7.84
CA SER A 54 -3.09 -19.42 -7.25
C SER A 54 -2.60 -19.42 -5.81
N TYR A 55 -1.57 -18.63 -5.50
CA TYR A 55 -1.08 -18.50 -4.13
C TYR A 55 -2.11 -17.81 -3.23
N LEU A 56 -2.71 -16.72 -3.70
CA LEU A 56 -3.70 -15.95 -2.94
C LEU A 56 -5.02 -16.72 -2.72
N ASP A 57 -5.38 -17.62 -3.62
CA ASP A 57 -6.57 -18.47 -3.48
C ASP A 57 -6.40 -19.46 -2.31
N ASP A 58 -5.19 -20.01 -2.11
CA ASP A 58 -4.86 -20.93 -1.01
C ASP A 58 -4.46 -20.21 0.29
N PHE A 59 -4.14 -18.92 0.20
CA PHE A 59 -3.69 -18.10 1.32
C PHE A 59 -4.87 -17.59 2.15
N HIS A 60 -4.97 -17.99 3.41
CA HIS A 60 -6.04 -17.53 4.30
C HIS A 60 -5.55 -16.50 5.33
N VAL A 61 -6.27 -15.39 5.46
CA VAL A 61 -6.02 -14.35 6.45
C VAL A 61 -7.18 -14.37 7.44
N GLU A 62 -6.96 -14.96 8.61
CA GLU A 62 -8.02 -15.25 9.59
C GLU A 62 -8.50 -14.01 10.37
N SER A 63 -7.60 -13.06 10.59
CA SER A 63 -7.84 -11.90 11.46
C SER A 63 -6.98 -10.70 11.07
N ILE A 64 -7.30 -9.53 11.62
CA ILE A 64 -6.46 -8.33 11.54
C ILE A 64 -5.04 -8.59 12.08
N ASP A 65 -4.90 -9.35 13.16
CA ASP A 65 -3.59 -9.67 13.73
C ASP A 65 -2.77 -10.54 12.78
N THR A 66 -3.39 -11.56 12.18
CA THR A 66 -2.77 -12.39 11.15
C THR A 66 -2.36 -11.54 9.94
N ALA A 67 -3.24 -10.63 9.49
CA ALA A 67 -2.93 -9.69 8.42
C ALA A 67 -1.72 -8.81 8.74
N ARG A 68 -1.62 -8.28 9.97
CA ARG A 68 -0.49 -7.46 10.42
C ARG A 68 0.82 -8.27 10.45
N ILE A 69 0.80 -9.51 10.93
CA ILE A 69 1.98 -10.38 10.96
C ILE A 69 2.49 -10.63 9.54
N ILE A 70 1.61 -11.04 8.63
CA ILE A 70 1.93 -11.28 7.23
C ILE A 70 2.48 -10.00 6.59
N PHE A 71 1.81 -8.87 6.81
CA PHE A 71 2.22 -7.57 6.30
C PHE A 71 3.65 -7.24 6.69
N ASN A 72 3.96 -7.30 7.99
CA ASN A 72 5.30 -6.99 8.48
C ASN A 72 6.35 -7.95 7.92
N GLN A 73 6.08 -9.25 7.86
CA GLN A 73 7.03 -10.23 7.30
C GLN A 73 7.35 -9.96 5.82
N VAL A 74 6.33 -9.69 5.00
CA VAL A 74 6.53 -9.41 3.58
C VAL A 74 7.25 -8.07 3.38
N MET A 75 6.87 -7.05 4.14
CA MET A 75 7.47 -5.72 4.03
C MET A 75 8.91 -5.68 4.58
N GLU A 76 9.21 -6.39 5.67
CA GLU A 76 10.59 -6.55 6.16
C GLU A 76 11.47 -7.23 5.11
N LYS A 77 10.96 -8.27 4.45
CA LYS A 77 11.68 -8.96 3.37
C LYS A 77 11.88 -8.06 2.15
N GLU A 78 10.85 -7.30 1.78
CA GLU A 78 10.88 -6.39 0.62
C GLU A 78 11.93 -5.27 0.76
N PHE A 79 12.15 -4.78 1.98
CA PHE A 79 13.04 -3.68 2.28
C PHE A 79 14.37 -4.13 2.93
N GLU A 80 14.66 -5.44 2.95
CA GLU A 80 15.85 -6.00 3.61
C GLU A 80 17.18 -5.49 3.00
N ASP A 81 17.18 -5.12 1.72
CA ASP A 81 18.33 -4.58 1.00
C ASP A 81 18.58 -3.08 1.28
N GLY A 82 17.72 -2.44 2.07
CA GLY A 82 17.79 -1.02 2.41
C GLY A 82 17.45 -0.05 1.27
N ILE A 83 17.04 -0.55 0.10
CA ILE A 83 16.70 0.29 -1.04
C ILE A 83 15.26 0.79 -0.88
N ILE A 84 15.11 2.12 -0.79
CA ILE A 84 13.81 2.79 -0.73
C ILE A 84 13.63 3.61 -2.01
N ASN A 85 12.48 3.44 -2.66
CA ASN A 85 12.05 4.31 -3.75
C ASN A 85 10.52 4.40 -3.80
N TRP A 86 10.00 5.39 -4.53
CA TRP A 86 8.56 5.60 -4.66
C TRP A 86 7.79 4.39 -5.19
N GLY A 87 8.43 3.55 -6.02
CA GLY A 87 7.81 2.32 -6.50
C GLY A 87 7.58 1.28 -5.41
N ARG A 88 8.57 1.09 -4.55
CA ARG A 88 8.42 0.23 -3.36
C ARG A 88 7.49 0.81 -2.31
N ILE A 89 7.42 2.13 -2.19
CA ILE A 89 6.43 2.74 -1.30
C ILE A 89 5.00 2.43 -1.78
N VAL A 90 4.76 2.40 -3.09
CA VAL A 90 3.45 2.05 -3.67
C VAL A 90 3.05 0.61 -3.38
N THR A 91 3.98 -0.34 -3.38
CA THR A 91 3.69 -1.76 -3.11
C THR A 91 3.25 -1.99 -1.67
N ILE A 92 3.69 -1.17 -0.71
CA ILE A 92 3.18 -1.18 0.67
C ILE A 92 1.65 -0.97 0.68
N PHE A 93 1.16 0.06 -0.01
CA PHE A 93 -0.29 0.31 -0.11
C PHE A 93 -1.00 -0.81 -0.85
N ALA A 94 -0.46 -1.23 -2.00
CA ALA A 94 -1.05 -2.28 -2.81
C ALA A 94 -1.22 -3.58 -2.02
N PHE A 95 -0.21 -3.99 -1.25
CA PHE A 95 -0.27 -5.20 -0.43
C PHE A 95 -1.24 -5.07 0.75
N GLY A 96 -1.30 -3.89 1.39
CA GLY A 96 -2.36 -3.60 2.37
C GLY A 96 -3.76 -3.78 1.79
N GLY A 97 -3.97 -3.37 0.53
CA GLY A 97 -5.22 -3.59 -0.20
C GLY A 97 -5.49 -5.06 -0.55
N VAL A 98 -4.46 -5.86 -0.83
CA VAL A 98 -4.59 -7.32 -1.02
C VAL A 98 -5.03 -7.97 0.30
N LEU A 99 -4.34 -7.68 1.40
CA LEU A 99 -4.68 -8.24 2.72
C LEU A 99 -6.08 -7.84 3.17
N LEU A 100 -6.48 -6.59 2.96
CA LEU A 100 -7.83 -6.13 3.29
C LEU A 100 -8.92 -6.94 2.57
N LYS A 101 -8.72 -7.28 1.29
CA LYS A 101 -9.65 -8.13 0.54
C LYS A 101 -9.63 -9.60 0.98
N LYS A 102 -8.56 -10.05 1.62
CA LYS A 102 -8.40 -11.44 2.09
C LYS A 102 -9.00 -11.69 3.47
N LEU A 103 -9.27 -10.63 4.24
CA LEU A 103 -9.95 -10.72 5.52
C LEU A 103 -11.37 -11.30 5.38
N PRO A 104 -11.90 -11.99 6.40
CA PRO A 104 -13.26 -12.51 6.39
C PRO A 104 -14.29 -11.39 6.18
N GLN A 105 -15.32 -11.65 5.38
CA GLN A 105 -16.35 -10.65 5.05
C GLN A 105 -17.01 -10.06 6.30
N GLU A 106 -17.15 -10.84 7.36
CA GLU A 106 -17.71 -10.37 8.64
C GLU A 106 -16.86 -9.25 9.25
N GLN A 107 -15.54 -9.34 9.18
CA GLN A 107 -14.63 -8.27 9.64
C GLN A 107 -14.71 -7.03 8.74
N ILE A 108 -14.94 -7.20 7.44
CA ILE A 108 -15.05 -6.08 6.49
C ILE A 108 -16.43 -5.39 6.60
N ALA A 109 -17.51 -6.15 6.75
CA ALA A 109 -18.89 -5.67 6.65
C ALA A 109 -19.44 -5.12 7.97
N LEU A 110 -18.97 -5.63 9.11
CA LEU A 110 -19.47 -5.24 10.43
C LEU A 110 -18.63 -4.15 11.10
N ASP A 111 -17.39 -3.94 10.63
CA ASP A 111 -16.46 -3.03 11.27
C ASP A 111 -15.93 -1.98 10.29
N VAL A 112 -16.40 -0.74 10.45
CA VAL A 112 -15.76 0.47 9.90
C VAL A 112 -14.28 0.55 10.34
N GLY A 113 -13.86 -0.26 11.31
CA GLY A 113 -12.51 -0.43 11.80
C GLY A 113 -11.58 -1.30 10.97
N ALA A 114 -12.02 -2.23 10.11
CA ALA A 114 -11.06 -3.13 9.44
C ALA A 114 -10.08 -2.37 8.54
N TYR A 115 -10.58 -1.49 7.66
CA TYR A 115 -9.71 -0.65 6.84
C TYR A 115 -8.91 0.37 7.67
N LYS A 116 -9.41 0.80 8.84
CA LYS A 116 -8.70 1.69 9.77
C LYS A 116 -7.54 0.98 10.48
N GLN A 117 -7.74 -0.26 10.88
CA GLN A 117 -6.72 -1.08 11.51
C GLN A 117 -5.63 -1.45 10.51
N VAL A 118 -6.01 -1.78 9.27
CA VAL A 118 -5.06 -2.00 8.16
C VAL A 118 -4.33 -0.72 7.79
N SER A 119 -5.00 0.44 7.72
CA SER A 119 -4.33 1.71 7.46
C SER A 119 -3.33 2.09 8.56
N SER A 120 -3.63 1.74 9.83
CA SER A 120 -2.72 1.98 10.96
C SER A 120 -1.38 1.30 10.76
N PHE A 121 -1.36 -0.03 10.57
CA PHE A 121 -0.09 -0.74 10.43
C PHE A 121 0.63 -0.44 9.11
N VAL A 122 -0.11 -0.11 8.04
CA VAL A 122 0.48 0.40 6.79
C VAL A 122 1.20 1.73 7.05
N ALA A 123 0.55 2.66 7.74
CA ALA A 123 1.13 3.97 8.05
C ALA A 123 2.33 3.86 8.99
N GLU A 124 2.22 3.04 10.03
CA GLU A 124 3.32 2.74 10.97
C GLU A 124 4.56 2.24 10.23
N PHE A 125 4.40 1.26 9.32
CA PHE A 125 5.54 0.76 8.54
C PHE A 125 6.15 1.84 7.65
N ILE A 126 5.33 2.63 6.94
CA ILE A 126 5.82 3.70 6.06
C ILE A 126 6.62 4.73 6.86
N ILE A 127 6.13 5.15 8.03
CA ILE A 127 6.77 6.19 8.83
C ILE A 127 8.08 5.69 9.41
N ASN A 128 8.07 4.48 9.98
CA ASN A 128 9.21 3.92 10.67
C ASN A 128 10.34 3.53 9.71
N ASN A 129 10.01 3.07 8.50
CA ASN A 129 11.00 2.53 7.56
C ASN A 129 11.31 3.46 6.38
N THR A 130 10.38 4.34 5.98
CA THR A 130 10.52 5.14 4.76
C THR A 130 10.33 6.65 4.96
N GLY A 131 9.87 7.08 6.13
CA GLY A 131 9.49 8.47 6.40
C GLY A 131 10.62 9.48 6.17
N GLU A 132 11.84 9.15 6.61
CA GLU A 132 13.01 10.01 6.34
C GLU A 132 13.34 10.10 4.85
N TRP A 133 13.30 8.97 4.15
CA TRP A 133 13.54 8.94 2.70
C TRP A 133 12.49 9.77 1.96
N ILE A 134 11.21 9.64 2.33
CA ILE A 134 10.11 10.44 1.78
C ILE A 134 10.41 11.94 1.91
N ARG A 135 10.81 12.39 3.11
CA ARG A 135 11.13 13.79 3.37
C ARG A 135 12.29 14.30 2.53
N ARG A 136 13.38 13.50 2.43
CA ARG A 136 14.57 13.84 1.63
C ARG A 136 14.30 13.85 0.12
N ASN A 137 13.24 13.16 -0.34
CA ASN A 137 12.89 13.05 -1.75
C ASN A 137 11.66 13.89 -2.14
N GLY A 138 11.42 15.01 -1.46
CA GLY A 138 10.39 16.01 -1.82
C GLY A 138 9.00 15.72 -1.27
N GLY A 139 8.83 14.73 -0.41
CA GLY A 139 7.54 14.37 0.16
C GLY A 139 6.51 13.95 -0.89
N TRP A 140 5.23 13.99 -0.51
CA TRP A 140 4.15 13.53 -1.38
C TRP A 140 3.84 14.49 -2.52
N GLU A 141 3.97 15.80 -2.31
CA GLU A 141 3.63 16.81 -3.32
C GLU A 141 4.75 17.04 -4.34
N ASP A 142 5.98 17.31 -3.87
CA ASP A 142 7.12 17.61 -4.73
C ASP A 142 7.92 16.36 -5.15
N GLY A 143 7.70 15.23 -4.50
CA GLY A 143 8.30 13.93 -4.83
C GLY A 143 7.33 13.01 -5.56
N PHE A 144 6.41 12.40 -4.81
CA PHE A 144 5.52 11.33 -5.30
C PHE A 144 4.65 11.77 -6.48
N ILE A 145 3.93 12.89 -6.36
CA ILE A 145 3.08 13.38 -7.45
C ILE A 145 3.92 13.68 -8.69
N LYS A 146 5.05 14.40 -8.57
CA LYS A 146 5.91 14.70 -9.73
C LYS A 146 6.44 13.44 -10.42
N LYS A 147 6.70 12.37 -9.66
CA LYS A 147 7.16 11.09 -10.20
C LYS A 147 6.07 10.34 -10.98
N PHE A 148 4.82 10.40 -10.54
CA PHE A 148 3.72 9.58 -11.08
C PHE A 148 2.61 10.35 -11.81
N GLU A 149 2.64 11.68 -11.81
CA GLU A 149 1.74 12.49 -12.63
C GLU A 149 2.00 12.20 -14.12
N PRO A 150 0.98 12.14 -14.99
CA PRO A 150 1.15 11.73 -16.38
C PRO A 150 2.04 12.72 -17.16
N LYS A 151 3.34 12.42 -17.24
CA LYS A 151 4.27 12.87 -18.27
C LYS A 151 4.82 11.64 -18.97
N SER A 152 4.02 11.03 -19.86
CA SER A 152 4.37 9.95 -20.81
C SER A 152 5.12 8.70 -20.28
N GLY A 153 5.44 8.57 -18.99
CA GLY A 153 6.40 7.58 -18.46
C GLY A 153 5.84 6.53 -17.50
N TRP A 154 4.53 6.43 -17.30
CA TRP A 154 3.96 5.40 -16.40
C TRP A 154 4.16 3.97 -16.93
N LEU A 155 4.28 3.80 -18.25
CA LEU A 155 4.47 2.51 -18.91
C LEU A 155 5.83 1.86 -18.59
N THR A 156 6.88 2.63 -18.29
CA THR A 156 8.19 2.07 -17.93
C THR A 156 8.23 1.55 -16.49
N PHE A 157 7.34 2.00 -15.63
CA PHE A 157 7.27 1.52 -14.25
C PHE A 157 6.69 0.10 -14.14
N LEU A 158 5.71 -0.25 -14.98
CA LEU A 158 5.20 -1.62 -15.11
C LEU A 158 6.25 -2.61 -15.66
N GLN A 159 7.29 -2.12 -16.34
CA GLN A 159 8.41 -2.96 -16.77
C GLN A 159 9.40 -3.23 -15.63
N MET A 160 9.46 -2.36 -14.62
CA MET A 160 10.35 -2.49 -13.45
C MET A 160 9.77 -3.40 -12.36
N THR A 161 8.45 -3.65 -12.36
CA THR A 161 7.82 -4.59 -11.41
C THR A 161 8.29 -6.03 -11.61
N GLY A 162 9.04 -6.34 -12.67
CA GLY A 162 9.79 -7.60 -12.85
C GLY A 162 10.68 -7.98 -11.65
N GLN A 163 11.24 -7.00 -10.92
CA GLN A 163 12.13 -7.26 -9.78
C GLN A 163 11.37 -7.52 -8.46
N PHE A 164 10.10 -7.15 -8.38
CA PHE A 164 9.25 -7.46 -7.23
C PHE A 164 8.93 -8.95 -7.09
N TRP A 165 8.99 -9.68 -8.21
CA TRP A 165 8.63 -11.08 -8.29
C TRP A 165 9.64 -12.00 -7.61
N GLU A 166 10.94 -11.67 -7.59
CA GLU A 166 11.92 -12.52 -6.92
C GLU A 166 11.74 -12.56 -5.40
N MET A 167 11.29 -11.47 -4.77
CA MET A 167 11.13 -11.43 -3.31
C MET A 167 9.92 -12.22 -2.79
N LEU A 168 8.83 -12.27 -3.55
CA LEU A 168 7.65 -13.07 -3.20
C LEU A 168 7.89 -14.58 -3.40
N PHE A 169 8.81 -14.97 -4.29
CA PHE A 169 9.23 -16.36 -4.43
C PHE A 169 10.17 -16.84 -3.31
N LEU A 170 10.85 -15.93 -2.60
CA LEU A 170 11.77 -16.24 -1.50
C LEU A 170 11.09 -16.48 -0.13
N LEU A 171 9.76 -16.39 -0.06
CA LEU A 171 8.95 -16.69 1.14
C LEU A 171 8.27 -18.08 1.07
N LYS A 172 8.72 -18.95 0.16
CA LYS A 172 8.50 -20.41 0.23
C LYS A 172 9.66 -21.09 0.95
#